data_AF-A0A0H5RU38-F1
#
_entry.id   AF-A0A0H5RU38-F1
#
_cell.length_a   1.000
_cell.length_b   1.000
_cell.length_c   1.000
_cell.angle_alpha   90.00
_cell.angle_beta   90.00
_cell.angle_gamma   90.00
#
_symmetry.space_group_name_H-M   'P 1'
#
loop_
_entity.id
_entity.type
_entity.pdbx_description
1 polymer ?
#
loop_
_entity_poly.entity_id
_entity_poly.type
_entity_poly.pdbx_seq_one_letter_code
_entity_poly.pdbx_strand_id
1 'polypeptide(L)'
;VVGWHVEANANTPRPAAIREEFNVLVQAEKELMSIVRSRESELNELLNQLRTELEEAALDRTVDEKTRTKSKEQKGGVEDEDVENNKASDYLAPFLAQFPAGKPLSREQAEQARDECMASLTDRLLKRGNIIQRRLNDEHEKLKKREAAYQRTQSAHIDKDDEEFNAFYEATMFRIHILDARLHRHEKMAMKKFRALDLQLRVDPRLEAIYKPTPPS
;
A
#
# COMPACT_ATOMS: atom_id res chain seq x y z
N VAL A 1 22.33 -34.14 71.04
CA VAL A 1 21.34 -34.26 69.96
C VAL A 1 20.49 -33.01 70.01
N VAL A 2 20.86 -31.97 69.25
CA VAL A 2 20.09 -30.73 69.19
C VAL A 2 19.03 -30.96 68.11
N GLY A 3 17.81 -31.24 68.55
CA GLY A 3 16.68 -31.42 67.65
C GLY A 3 16.39 -30.10 66.96
N TRP A 4 16.42 -30.10 65.62
CA TRP A 4 15.92 -29.01 64.82
C TRP A 4 14.41 -28.91 65.06
N HIS A 5 14.00 -28.03 65.97
CA HIS A 5 12.62 -27.63 66.09
C HIS A 5 12.34 -26.67 64.93
N VAL A 6 11.77 -27.20 63.85
CA VAL A 6 11.17 -26.34 62.82
C VAL A 6 9.94 -25.74 63.50
N GLU A 7 10.05 -24.49 63.96
CA GLU A 7 8.89 -23.72 64.34
C GLU A 7 7.95 -23.68 63.13
N ALA A 8 6.83 -24.41 63.25
CA ALA A 8 5.74 -24.37 62.29
C ALA A 8 4.99 -23.04 62.44
N ASN A 9 5.67 -21.93 62.13
CA ASN A 9 5.07 -20.62 62.01
C ASN A 9 5.47 -19.99 60.67
N ALA A 10 5.02 -20.62 59.60
CA ALA A 10 4.75 -19.91 58.36
C ALA A 10 3.26 -20.11 58.10
N ASN A 11 2.49 -19.06 58.37
CA ASN A 11 1.06 -18.92 58.15
C ASN A 11 0.64 -19.60 56.83
N THR A 12 0.26 -20.88 56.87
CA THR A 12 -0.17 -21.60 55.67
C THR A 12 -1.56 -21.09 55.31
N PRO A 13 -1.73 -20.45 54.13
CA PRO A 13 -3.00 -19.87 53.76
C PRO A 13 -4.08 -20.96 53.76
N ARG A 14 -5.26 -20.63 54.30
CA ARG A 14 -6.37 -21.58 54.39
C ARG A 14 -6.68 -22.11 52.98
N PRO A 15 -7.08 -23.39 52.81
CA PRO A 15 -7.42 -23.96 51.49
C PRO A 15 -8.47 -23.16 50.69
N ALA A 16 -9.31 -22.36 51.35
CA ALA A 16 -10.22 -21.43 50.70
C ALA A 16 -9.49 -20.23 50.05
N ALA A 17 -8.51 -19.63 50.74
CA ALA A 17 -7.72 -18.53 50.23
C ALA A 17 -6.88 -18.94 49.01
N ILE A 18 -6.31 -20.15 49.03
CA ILE A 18 -5.58 -20.71 47.88
C ILE A 18 -6.49 -20.89 46.67
N ARG A 19 -7.73 -21.35 46.88
CA ARG A 19 -8.72 -21.50 45.78
C ARG A 19 -9.16 -20.16 45.20
N GLU A 20 -9.30 -19.16 46.06
CA GLU A 20 -9.67 -17.81 45.63
C GLU A 20 -8.53 -17.16 44.83
N GLU A 21 -7.29 -17.28 45.30
CA GLU A 21 -6.09 -16.84 44.59
C GLU A 21 -5.93 -17.57 43.24
N PHE A 22 -6.15 -18.88 43.20
CA PHE A 22 -6.15 -19.64 41.95
C PHE A 22 -7.19 -19.12 40.94
N ASN A 23 -8.42 -18.84 41.39
CA ASN A 23 -9.47 -18.30 40.52
C ASN A 23 -9.12 -16.91 39.98
N VAL A 24 -8.52 -16.05 40.82
CA VAL A 24 -8.02 -14.73 40.41
C VAL A 24 -6.94 -14.86 39.35
N LEU A 25 -5.98 -15.78 39.53
CA LEU A 25 -4.91 -16.04 38.56
C LEU A 25 -5.46 -16.58 37.23
N VAL A 26 -6.43 -17.49 37.25
CA VAL A 26 -7.09 -18.00 36.04
C VAL A 26 -7.83 -16.89 35.30
N GLN A 27 -8.46 -15.96 36.02
CA GLN A 27 -9.14 -14.83 35.42
C GLN A 27 -8.14 -13.84 34.79
N ALA A 28 -7.06 -13.54 35.50
CA ALA A 28 -5.98 -12.71 34.98
C ALA A 28 -5.32 -13.33 33.73
N GLU A 29 -5.12 -14.65 33.72
CA GLU A 29 -4.61 -15.38 32.55
C GLU A 29 -5.52 -15.23 31.32
N LYS A 30 -6.85 -15.36 31.50
CA LYS A 30 -7.82 -15.16 30.42
C LYS A 30 -7.79 -13.74 29.87
N GLU A 31 -7.70 -12.75 30.76
CA GLU A 31 -7.61 -11.33 30.37
C GLU A 31 -6.33 -11.05 29.58
N LEU A 32 -5.19 -11.57 30.04
CA LEU A 32 -3.92 -11.46 29.33
C LEU A 32 -3.98 -12.14 27.96
N MET A 33 -4.56 -13.34 27.85
CA MET A 33 -4.76 -13.99 26.54
C MET A 33 -5.63 -13.16 25.61
N SER A 34 -6.69 -12.54 26.12
CA SER A 34 -7.54 -11.65 25.31
C SER A 34 -6.77 -10.44 24.81
N ILE A 35 -5.95 -9.83 25.68
CA ILE A 35 -5.10 -8.69 25.31
C ILE A 35 -4.10 -9.11 24.24
N VAL A 36 -3.40 -10.22 24.42
CA VAL A 36 -2.42 -10.72 23.45
C VAL A 36 -3.07 -10.93 22.09
N ARG A 37 -4.23 -11.59 22.03
CA ARG A 37 -4.96 -11.80 20.77
C ARG A 37 -5.39 -10.49 20.11
N SER A 38 -5.86 -9.51 20.89
CA SER A 38 -6.19 -8.17 20.37
C SER A 38 -4.97 -7.50 19.76
N ARG A 39 -3.83 -7.52 20.47
CA ARG A 39 -2.57 -6.94 19.99
C ARG A 39 -2.03 -7.64 18.76
N GLU A 40 -2.14 -8.96 18.67
CA GLU A 40 -1.78 -9.72 17.47
C GLU A 40 -2.64 -9.31 16.27
N SER A 41 -3.94 -9.09 16.47
CA SER A 41 -4.83 -8.59 15.42
C SER A 41 -4.42 -7.19 14.96
N GLU A 42 -4.19 -6.26 15.89
CA GLU A 42 -3.74 -4.89 15.60
C GLU A 42 -2.41 -4.88 14.83
N LEU A 43 -1.43 -5.69 15.26
CA LEU A 43 -0.14 -5.81 14.60
C LEU A 43 -0.27 -6.36 13.18
N ASN A 44 -1.13 -7.36 12.97
CA ASN A 44 -1.38 -7.90 11.63
C ASN A 44 -2.04 -6.86 10.72
N GLU A 45 -2.95 -6.04 11.22
CA GLU A 45 -3.53 -4.93 10.46
C GLU A 45 -2.48 -3.89 10.08
N LEU A 46 -1.61 -3.49 11.01
CA LEU A 46 -0.50 -2.55 10.74
C LEU A 46 0.50 -3.12 9.73
N LEU A 47 0.86 -4.40 9.83
CA LEU A 47 1.74 -5.07 8.88
C LEU A 47 1.13 -5.12 7.47
N ASN A 48 -0.18 -5.39 7.37
CA ASN A 48 -0.89 -5.35 6.10
C ASN A 48 -0.93 -3.93 5.50
N GLN A 49 -1.16 -2.90 6.33
CA GLN A 49 -1.09 -1.51 5.89
C GLN A 49 0.30 -1.16 5.36
N LEU A 50 1.36 -1.44 6.13
CA LEU A 50 2.75 -1.21 5.72
C LEU A 50 3.11 -1.96 4.44
N ARG A 51 2.64 -3.20 4.28
CA ARG A 51 2.84 -3.96 3.04
C ARG A 51 2.20 -3.25 1.85
N THR A 52 0.95 -2.79 1.99
CA THR A 52 0.28 -2.05 0.90
C THR A 52 0.96 -0.73 0.59
N GLU A 53 1.43 0.00 1.59
CA GLU A 53 2.19 1.25 1.42
C GLU A 53 3.54 1.00 0.73
N LEU A 54 4.22 -0.10 1.06
CA LEU A 54 5.46 -0.49 0.41
C LEU A 54 5.25 -0.91 -1.04
N GLU A 55 4.19 -1.66 -1.33
CA GLU A 55 3.80 -2.03 -2.70
C GLU A 55 3.45 -0.78 -3.54
N GLU A 56 2.78 0.21 -2.95
CA GLU A 56 2.52 1.51 -3.59
C GLU A 56 3.79 2.31 -3.87
N ALA A 57 4.66 2.42 -2.87
CA ALA A 57 5.96 3.09 -3.03
C ALA A 57 6.82 2.37 -4.08
N ALA A 58 6.72 1.05 -4.22
CA ALA A 58 7.39 0.29 -5.25
C ALA A 58 6.81 0.57 -6.66
N LEU A 59 5.49 0.69 -6.79
CA LEU A 59 4.87 1.08 -8.07
C LEU A 59 5.29 2.48 -8.53
N ASP A 60 5.63 3.39 -7.60
CA ASP A 60 6.24 4.67 -7.93
C ASP A 60 7.74 4.57 -8.29
N ARG A 61 8.49 3.57 -7.77
CA ARG A 61 9.96 3.42 -7.94
C ARG A 61 10.45 2.48 -9.05
N THR A 62 9.61 1.60 -9.62
CA THR A 62 10.09 0.41 -10.36
C THR A 62 10.75 0.65 -11.73
N VAL A 63 10.69 1.86 -12.30
CA VAL A 63 11.53 2.20 -13.47
C VAL A 63 12.97 2.54 -13.04
N ASP A 64 13.17 2.92 -11.78
CA ASP A 64 14.44 3.46 -11.30
C ASP A 64 15.40 2.36 -10.80
N GLU A 65 14.94 1.28 -10.17
CA GLU A 65 15.86 0.40 -9.41
C GLU A 65 16.80 -0.46 -10.30
N LYS A 66 16.33 -0.95 -11.48
CA LYS A 66 17.15 -1.81 -12.36
C LYS A 66 18.30 -1.06 -13.04
N THR A 67 18.21 0.25 -13.19
CA THR A 67 19.26 1.12 -13.74
C THR A 67 20.04 1.88 -12.65
N ARG A 68 19.42 2.19 -11.51
CA ARG A 68 20.02 2.95 -10.40
C ARG A 68 20.99 2.15 -9.53
N THR A 69 20.91 0.81 -9.48
CA THR A 69 21.90 -0.01 -8.75
C THR A 69 23.31 0.04 -9.33
N LYS A 70 23.50 0.52 -10.57
CA LYS A 70 24.82 0.82 -11.15
C LYS A 70 25.30 2.27 -10.88
N SER A 71 24.46 3.14 -10.33
CA SER A 71 24.74 4.58 -10.21
C SER A 71 24.66 5.11 -8.77
N LYS A 72 24.18 4.31 -7.82
CA LYS A 72 23.97 4.70 -6.40
C LYS A 72 25.22 4.61 -5.51
N GLU A 73 26.37 4.21 -6.04
CA GLU A 73 27.65 4.33 -5.31
C GLU A 73 28.13 5.78 -5.15
N GLN A 74 27.43 6.77 -5.72
CA GLN A 74 27.77 8.16 -5.56
C GLN A 74 26.55 9.01 -5.16
N LYS A 75 26.61 9.50 -3.91
CA LYS A 75 25.85 10.62 -3.32
C LYS A 75 24.45 10.28 -2.76
N GLY A 76 24.41 10.33 -1.42
CA GLY A 76 23.20 10.34 -0.62
C GLY A 76 22.52 11.71 -0.60
N GLY A 77 21.23 11.69 -0.28
CA GLY A 77 20.38 12.86 -0.12
C GLY A 77 18.91 12.45 -0.27
N VAL A 78 18.17 12.52 0.84
CA VAL A 78 16.72 12.31 0.94
C VAL A 78 16.09 13.70 0.86
N GLU A 79 15.29 13.99 -0.18
CA GLU A 79 14.34 15.09 -0.18
C GLU A 79 13.09 14.70 -0.99
N ASP A 80 11.92 15.00 -0.42
CA ASP A 80 10.59 14.89 -1.01
C ASP A 80 10.44 15.81 -2.23
N GLU A 81 10.60 15.26 -3.44
CA GLU A 81 10.31 15.96 -4.70
C GLU A 81 9.76 15.00 -5.77
N ASP A 82 8.53 14.50 -5.58
CA ASP A 82 7.76 13.81 -6.63
C ASP A 82 7.14 14.79 -7.66
N VAL A 83 7.86 15.86 -7.99
CA VAL A 83 7.49 16.79 -9.07
C VAL A 83 8.55 16.84 -10.18
N GLU A 84 9.79 16.39 -9.97
CA GLU A 84 10.85 16.74 -10.93
C GLU A 84 12.00 15.76 -11.14
N ASN A 85 11.84 14.46 -10.85
CA ASN A 85 12.81 13.45 -11.31
C ASN A 85 12.43 12.83 -12.67
N ASN A 86 11.99 13.66 -13.60
CA ASN A 86 11.97 13.36 -15.04
C ASN A 86 13.38 13.45 -15.63
N LYS A 87 14.41 12.98 -14.89
CA LYS A 87 15.73 12.72 -15.48
C LYS A 87 15.54 11.56 -16.43
N ALA A 88 15.66 11.86 -17.72
CA ALA A 88 15.42 11.03 -18.89
C ALA A 88 16.04 9.62 -18.79
N SER A 89 15.42 8.75 -17.99
CA SER A 89 15.57 7.32 -18.16
C SER A 89 14.96 6.99 -19.51
N ASP A 90 15.75 6.37 -20.38
CA ASP A 90 15.32 6.08 -21.74
C ASP A 90 14.05 5.21 -21.72
N TYR A 91 12.91 5.82 -22.07
CA TYR A 91 11.59 5.22 -21.99
C TYR A 91 11.42 4.00 -22.90
N LEU A 92 12.26 3.88 -23.93
CA LEU A 92 12.14 2.83 -24.94
C LEU A 92 13.23 1.75 -24.77
N ALA A 93 14.38 2.06 -24.18
CA ALA A 93 15.50 1.12 -24.03
C ALA A 93 15.13 -0.27 -23.47
N PRO A 94 14.28 -0.40 -22.42
CA PRO A 94 13.89 -1.70 -21.89
C PRO A 94 13.19 -2.61 -22.92
N PHE A 95 12.44 -2.00 -23.84
CA PHE A 95 11.65 -2.69 -24.88
C PHE A 95 12.49 -2.97 -26.14
N LEU A 96 13.63 -2.27 -26.30
CA LEU A 96 14.58 -2.53 -27.38
C LEU A 96 15.62 -3.61 -27.04
N ALA A 97 15.83 -3.88 -25.74
CA ALA A 97 16.86 -4.81 -25.27
C ALA A 97 16.71 -6.25 -25.80
N GLN A 98 15.50 -6.63 -26.22
CA GLN A 98 15.21 -7.94 -26.81
C GLN A 98 15.63 -8.06 -28.28
N PHE A 99 15.96 -6.94 -28.94
CA PHE A 99 16.37 -6.93 -30.34
C PHE A 99 17.90 -6.78 -30.48
N PRO A 100 18.50 -7.31 -31.57
CA PRO A 100 19.94 -7.19 -31.79
C PRO A 100 20.39 -5.73 -31.87
N ALA A 101 21.31 -5.34 -30.97
CA ALA A 101 21.87 -4.00 -30.98
C ALA A 101 22.62 -3.71 -32.29
N GLY A 102 22.45 -2.48 -32.81
CA GLY A 102 23.16 -2.00 -34.00
C GLY A 102 22.58 -2.43 -35.35
N LYS A 103 21.49 -3.20 -35.38
CA LYS A 103 20.71 -3.47 -36.60
C LYS A 103 19.44 -2.61 -36.63
N PRO A 104 19.01 -2.13 -37.81
CA PRO A 104 17.71 -1.47 -37.93
C PRO A 104 16.60 -2.46 -37.57
N LEU A 105 15.62 -2.00 -36.79
CA LEU A 105 14.42 -2.78 -36.48
C LEU A 105 13.64 -3.05 -37.76
N SER A 106 13.03 -4.23 -37.87
CA SER A 106 11.93 -4.43 -38.81
C SER A 106 10.73 -3.60 -38.37
N ARG A 107 9.79 -3.38 -39.30
CA ARG A 107 8.53 -2.71 -38.99
C ARG A 107 7.78 -3.39 -37.83
N GLU A 108 7.67 -4.71 -37.87
CA GLU A 108 7.02 -5.50 -36.82
C GLU A 108 7.72 -5.35 -35.45
N GLN A 109 9.05 -5.36 -35.43
CA GLN A 109 9.82 -5.19 -34.19
C GLN A 109 9.65 -3.79 -33.60
N ALA A 110 9.58 -2.76 -34.45
CA ALA A 110 9.32 -1.39 -34.01
C ALA A 110 7.89 -1.21 -33.50
N GLU A 111 6.89 -1.79 -34.18
CA GLU A 111 5.49 -1.82 -33.72
C GLU A 111 5.39 -2.55 -32.35
N GLN A 112 6.05 -3.70 -32.21
CA GLN A 112 6.09 -4.45 -30.95
C GLN A 112 6.71 -3.62 -29.82
N ALA A 113 7.87 -2.99 -30.04
CA ALA A 113 8.53 -2.17 -29.01
C ALA A 113 7.67 -0.99 -28.55
N ARG A 114 6.99 -0.34 -29.51
CA ARG A 114 6.06 0.78 -29.23
C ARG A 114 4.89 0.30 -28.37
N ASP A 115 4.27 -0.80 -28.77
CA ASP A 115 3.05 -1.31 -28.14
C ASP A 115 3.35 -1.84 -26.73
N GLU A 116 4.47 -2.54 -26.53
CA GLU A 116 4.94 -2.97 -25.20
C GLU A 116 5.26 -1.78 -24.28
N CYS A 117 5.89 -0.74 -24.82
CA CYS A 117 6.17 0.50 -24.09
C CYS A 117 4.88 1.19 -23.62
N MET A 118 3.90 1.35 -24.52
CA MET A 118 2.60 1.93 -24.22
C MET A 118 1.79 1.07 -23.25
N ALA A 119 1.80 -0.25 -23.42
CA ALA A 119 1.13 -1.18 -22.53
C ALA A 119 1.70 -1.12 -21.11
N SER A 120 3.03 -1.05 -20.97
CA SER A 120 3.69 -0.92 -19.68
C SER A 120 3.28 0.35 -18.92
N LEU A 121 3.24 1.51 -19.60
CA LEU A 121 2.74 2.74 -18.98
C LEU A 121 1.27 2.61 -18.57
N THR A 122 0.44 2.06 -19.47
CA THR A 122 -1.00 1.92 -19.25
C THR A 122 -1.30 1.02 -18.06
N ASP A 123 -0.64 -0.14 -17.97
CA ASP A 123 -0.75 -1.08 -16.86
C ASP A 123 -0.38 -0.41 -15.52
N ARG A 124 0.72 0.35 -15.47
CA ARG A 124 1.12 1.08 -14.26
C ARG A 124 0.10 2.14 -13.85
N LEU A 125 -0.39 2.93 -14.80
CA LEU A 125 -1.43 3.94 -14.53
C LEU A 125 -2.71 3.29 -14.04
N LEU A 126 -3.14 2.18 -14.66
CA LEU A 126 -4.34 1.45 -14.28
C LEU A 126 -4.20 0.83 -12.88
N LYS A 127 -3.07 0.19 -12.57
CA LYS A 127 -2.77 -0.34 -11.23
C LYS A 127 -2.85 0.75 -10.17
N ARG A 128 -2.23 1.91 -10.40
CA ARG A 128 -2.28 3.04 -9.46
C ARG A 128 -3.69 3.58 -9.27
N GLY A 129 -4.46 3.74 -10.35
CA GLY A 129 -5.86 4.16 -10.27
C GLY A 129 -6.71 3.18 -9.45
N ASN A 130 -6.55 1.87 -9.70
CA ASN A 130 -7.28 0.82 -8.99
C ASN A 130 -6.98 0.79 -7.49
N ILE A 131 -5.75 1.08 -7.09
CA ILE A 131 -5.36 1.17 -5.67
C ILE A 131 -6.11 2.32 -4.98
N ILE A 132 -6.12 3.51 -5.59
CA ILE A 132 -6.82 4.67 -5.04
C ILE A 132 -8.33 4.39 -4.97
N GLN A 133 -8.90 3.83 -6.04
CA GLN A 133 -10.31 3.46 -6.09
C GLN A 133 -10.69 2.42 -5.03
N ARG A 134 -9.87 1.38 -4.83
CA ARG A 134 -10.10 0.37 -3.78
C ARG A 134 -10.13 1.03 -2.41
N ARG A 135 -9.16 1.88 -2.08
CA ARG A 135 -9.11 2.61 -0.80
C ARG A 135 -10.34 3.50 -0.60
N LEU A 136 -10.78 4.19 -1.66
CA LEU A 136 -12.01 4.99 -1.62
C LEU A 136 -13.23 4.12 -1.31
N ASN A 137 -13.36 2.98 -1.98
CA ASN A 137 -14.44 2.03 -1.74
C ASN A 137 -14.39 1.46 -0.31
N ASP A 138 -13.21 1.15 0.21
CA ASP A 138 -13.03 0.64 1.57
C ASP A 138 -13.48 1.67 2.61
N GLU A 139 -13.16 2.96 2.45
CA GLU A 139 -13.65 4.01 3.35
C GLU A 139 -15.17 4.20 3.25
N HIS A 140 -15.76 4.12 2.04
CA HIS A 140 -17.21 4.12 1.86
C HIS A 140 -17.87 2.92 2.57
N GLU A 141 -17.28 1.74 2.48
CA GLU A 141 -17.80 0.54 3.12
C GLU A 141 -17.71 0.63 4.65
N LYS A 142 -16.60 1.16 5.19
CA LYS A 142 -16.44 1.44 6.62
C LYS A 142 -17.52 2.39 7.12
N LEU A 143 -17.76 3.49 6.39
CA LEU A 143 -18.80 4.46 6.73
C LEU A 143 -20.18 3.79 6.78
N LYS A 144 -20.55 3.08 5.72
CA LYS A 144 -21.84 2.38 5.61
C LYS A 144 -22.04 1.37 6.74
N LYS A 145 -21.00 0.61 7.11
CA LYS A 145 -21.04 -0.33 8.23
C LYS A 145 -21.26 0.37 9.58
N ARG A 146 -20.58 1.49 9.83
CA ARG A 146 -20.73 2.27 11.07
C ARG A 146 -22.11 2.92 11.14
N GLU A 147 -22.60 3.51 10.05
CA GLU A 147 -23.96 4.08 9.95
C GLU A 147 -25.03 3.04 10.29
N ALA A 148 -24.94 1.84 9.69
CA ALA A 148 -25.89 0.77 9.96
C ALA A 148 -25.81 0.28 11.42
N ALA A 149 -24.62 0.28 12.04
CA ALA A 149 -24.46 -0.06 13.45
C ALA A 149 -25.07 1.02 14.36
N TYR A 150 -24.78 2.29 14.08
CA TYR A 150 -25.32 3.43 14.83
C TYR A 150 -26.85 3.46 14.78
N GLN A 151 -27.46 3.28 13.61
CA GLN A 151 -28.93 3.22 13.47
C GLN A 151 -29.59 2.12 14.32
N ARG A 152 -28.90 0.99 14.57
CA ARG A 152 -29.42 -0.07 15.45
C ARG A 152 -29.35 0.35 16.92
N THR A 153 -28.27 0.98 17.34
CA THR A 153 -28.02 1.37 18.74
C THR A 153 -28.77 2.65 19.13
N GLN A 154 -29.10 3.53 18.16
CA GLN A 154 -29.78 4.80 18.40
C GLN A 154 -31.14 4.64 19.11
N SER A 155 -31.78 3.47 18.99
CA SER A 155 -33.01 3.11 19.73
C SER A 155 -32.82 3.03 21.26
N ALA A 156 -31.58 2.97 21.76
CA ALA A 156 -31.23 2.87 23.18
C ALA A 156 -30.83 4.21 23.86
N HIS A 157 -30.80 5.33 23.13
CA HIS A 157 -30.51 6.71 23.62
C HIS A 157 -29.32 6.80 24.60
N ILE A 158 -28.10 6.72 24.09
CA ILE A 158 -26.85 6.96 24.85
C ILE A 158 -26.10 8.12 24.21
N ASP A 159 -26.05 9.28 24.87
CA ASP A 159 -25.44 10.52 24.34
C ASP A 159 -23.94 10.37 23.96
N LYS A 160 -23.20 9.47 24.61
CA LYS A 160 -21.79 9.18 24.27
C LYS A 160 -21.62 8.51 22.91
N ASP A 161 -22.60 7.73 22.46
CA ASP A 161 -22.54 7.05 21.16
C ASP A 161 -22.64 8.06 20.00
N ASP A 162 -23.27 9.22 20.24
CA ASP A 162 -23.45 10.29 19.25
C ASP A 162 -22.14 11.06 19.00
N GLU A 163 -21.42 11.42 20.05
CA GLU A 163 -20.11 12.10 19.93
C GLU A 163 -19.07 11.21 19.22
N GLU A 164 -18.99 9.93 19.61
CA GLU A 164 -18.08 8.96 18.99
C GLU A 164 -18.44 8.71 17.51
N PHE A 165 -19.73 8.65 17.20
CA PHE A 165 -20.19 8.51 15.81
C PHE A 165 -19.83 9.75 14.99
N ASN A 166 -20.08 10.96 15.49
CA ASN A 166 -19.77 12.19 14.77
C ASN A 166 -18.26 12.34 14.51
N ALA A 167 -17.42 12.05 15.50
CA ALA A 167 -15.97 12.07 15.34
C ALA A 167 -15.49 11.06 14.28
N PHE A 168 -16.04 9.85 14.27
CA PHE A 168 -15.75 8.86 13.22
C PHE A 168 -16.22 9.35 11.85
N TYR A 169 -17.44 9.88 11.75
CA TYR A 169 -18.03 10.37 10.52
C TYR A 169 -17.17 11.46 9.87
N GLU A 170 -16.81 12.49 10.64
CA GLU A 170 -15.96 13.59 10.18
C GLU A 170 -14.60 13.09 9.66
N ALA A 171 -13.95 12.21 10.43
CA ALA A 171 -12.66 11.64 10.05
C ALA A 171 -12.73 10.80 8.77
N THR A 172 -13.76 9.95 8.63
CA THR A 172 -13.94 9.11 7.43
C THR A 172 -14.32 9.93 6.21
N MET A 173 -15.22 10.91 6.35
CA MET A 173 -15.57 11.82 5.25
C MET A 173 -14.37 12.63 4.76
N PHE A 174 -13.51 13.08 5.67
CA PHE A 174 -12.26 13.75 5.29
C PHE A 174 -11.36 12.85 4.43
N ARG A 175 -11.19 11.58 4.82
CA ARG A 175 -10.41 10.60 4.03
C ARG A 175 -11.03 10.35 2.65
N ILE A 176 -12.36 10.22 2.59
CA ILE A 176 -13.11 10.05 1.34
C ILE A 176 -12.84 11.21 0.40
N HIS A 177 -12.98 12.47 0.86
CA HIS A 177 -12.72 13.65 0.03
C HIS A 177 -11.27 13.71 -0.48
N ILE A 178 -10.29 13.35 0.35
CA ILE A 178 -8.88 13.28 -0.08
C ILE A 178 -8.69 12.22 -1.16
N LEU A 179 -9.24 11.01 -0.96
CA LEU A 179 -9.12 9.91 -1.92
C LEU A 179 -9.80 10.24 -3.25
N ASP A 180 -10.96 10.89 -3.20
CA ASP A 180 -11.68 11.32 -4.39
C ASP A 180 -10.90 12.40 -5.17
N ALA A 181 -10.37 13.41 -4.47
CA ALA A 181 -9.50 14.42 -5.08
C ALA A 181 -8.21 13.80 -5.69
N ARG A 182 -7.62 12.81 -5.02
CA ARG A 182 -6.45 12.06 -5.51
C ARG A 182 -6.79 11.26 -6.77
N LEU A 183 -7.96 10.60 -6.81
CA LEU A 183 -8.41 9.84 -7.98
C LEU A 183 -8.60 10.76 -9.18
N HIS A 184 -9.34 11.85 -9.02
CA HIS A 184 -9.55 12.86 -10.06
C HIS A 184 -8.23 13.46 -10.58
N ARG A 185 -7.28 13.75 -9.68
CA ARG A 185 -5.95 14.23 -10.08
C ARG A 185 -5.19 13.15 -10.85
N HIS A 186 -5.26 11.89 -10.40
CA HIS A 186 -4.61 10.76 -11.05
C HIS A 186 -5.13 10.58 -12.48
N GLU A 187 -6.44 10.58 -12.70
CA GLU A 187 -7.04 10.46 -14.04
C GLU A 187 -6.55 11.56 -14.98
N LYS A 188 -6.58 12.83 -14.53
CA LYS A 188 -6.09 13.96 -15.33
C LYS A 188 -4.60 13.80 -15.68
N MET A 189 -3.78 13.38 -14.73
CA MET A 189 -2.34 13.20 -14.94
C MET A 189 -2.03 11.96 -15.79
N ALA A 190 -2.77 10.87 -15.62
CA ALA A 190 -2.66 9.65 -16.42
C ALA A 190 -2.90 9.95 -17.90
N MET A 191 -3.97 10.70 -18.22
CA MET A 191 -4.27 11.13 -19.58
C MET A 191 -3.16 12.00 -20.18
N LYS A 192 -2.57 12.92 -19.39
CA LYS A 192 -1.43 13.73 -19.84
C LYS A 192 -0.19 12.87 -20.10
N LYS A 193 0.14 11.95 -19.20
CA LYS A 193 1.30 11.04 -19.33
C LYS A 193 1.17 10.13 -20.54
N PHE A 194 -0.01 9.55 -20.75
CA PHE A 194 -0.30 8.70 -21.91
C PHE A 194 -0.10 9.46 -23.22
N ARG A 195 -0.69 10.67 -23.33
CA ARG A 195 -0.54 11.52 -24.54
C ARG A 195 0.90 11.95 -24.79
N ALA A 196 1.63 12.28 -23.72
CA ALA A 196 3.03 12.67 -23.83
C ALA A 196 3.88 11.51 -24.37
N LEU A 197 3.71 10.28 -23.85
CA LEU A 197 4.44 9.11 -24.32
C LEU A 197 4.06 8.74 -25.76
N ASP A 198 2.77 8.77 -26.12
CA ASP A 198 2.32 8.52 -27.50
C ASP A 198 2.96 9.50 -28.48
N LEU A 199 3.02 10.80 -28.14
CA LEU A 199 3.70 11.79 -28.97
C LEU A 199 5.19 11.52 -29.08
N GLN A 200 5.87 11.18 -27.98
CA GLN A 200 7.29 10.85 -27.97
C GLN A 200 7.60 9.64 -28.86
N LEU A 201 6.80 8.58 -28.77
CA LEU A 201 7.00 7.36 -29.57
C LEU A 201 6.77 7.60 -31.06
N ARG A 202 5.81 8.46 -31.44
CA ARG A 202 5.55 8.80 -32.85
C ARG A 202 6.73 9.49 -33.54
N VAL A 203 7.51 10.26 -32.79
CA VAL A 203 8.64 11.03 -33.32
C VAL A 203 10.01 10.42 -33.00
N ASP A 204 10.05 9.29 -32.27
CA ASP A 204 11.30 8.64 -31.88
C ASP A 204 11.99 8.04 -33.12
N PRO A 205 13.22 8.47 -33.46
CA PRO A 205 13.95 7.95 -34.62
C PRO A 205 14.17 6.44 -34.60
N ARG A 206 14.21 5.82 -33.41
CA ARG A 206 14.40 4.37 -33.27
C ARG A 206 13.18 3.58 -33.76
N LEU A 207 12.02 4.22 -33.86
CA LEU A 207 10.76 3.62 -34.31
C LEU A 207 10.40 4.03 -35.75
N GLU A 208 11.29 4.70 -36.48
CA GLU A 208 11.01 5.20 -37.84
C GLU A 208 10.66 4.09 -38.85
N ALA A 209 11.09 2.85 -38.58
CA ALA A 209 10.75 1.66 -39.38
C ALA A 209 9.23 1.40 -39.48
N ILE A 210 8.42 1.97 -38.58
CA ILE A 210 6.95 1.92 -38.65
C ILE A 210 6.43 2.71 -39.86
N TYR A 211 7.10 3.80 -40.22
CA TYR A 211 6.64 4.75 -41.24
C TYR A 211 7.42 4.63 -42.57
N LYS A 212 8.59 3.98 -42.56
CA LYS A 212 9.35 3.71 -43.77
C LYS A 212 8.77 2.51 -44.53
N PRO A 213 8.54 2.61 -45.85
CA PRO A 213 8.17 1.45 -46.65
C PRO A 213 9.30 0.42 -46.62
N THR A 214 8.97 -0.83 -46.32
CA THR A 214 9.90 -1.95 -46.41
C THR A 214 10.39 -2.07 -47.84
N PRO A 215 11.71 -2.04 -48.11
CA PRO A 215 12.21 -2.29 -49.46
C PRO A 215 11.82 -3.72 -49.88
N PRO A 216 11.40 -3.93 -51.13
CA PRO A 216 11.06 -5.26 -51.62
C PRO A 216 12.29 -6.17 -51.54
N SER A 217 12.06 -7.39 -51.04
CA SER A 217 13.04 -8.49 -50.95
C SER A 217 13.56 -8.94 -52.32
#